data_AF-A0A506PUZ4-F1
#
_entry.id   AF-A0A506PUZ4-F1
#
_cell.length_a   1.000
_cell.length_b   1.000
_cell.length_c   1.000
_cell.angle_alpha   90.00
_cell.angle_beta   90.00
_cell.angle_gamma   90.00
#
_symmetry.space_group_name_H-M   'P 1'
#
loop_
_entity.id
_entity.type
_entity.pdbx_description
1 polymer ?
#
loop_
_entity_poly.entity_id
_entity_poly.type
_entity_poly.pdbx_seq_one_letter_code
_entity_poly.pdbx_strand_id
1 'polypeptide(L)'
;MKKLTFNDLNSLETMRNPILFYKNLIEQQERFFHIDDFYGMGGAWVALHYDDVVTILKDPRFIKDLRKFTPPHDKQNPIEENTAVSKLFEWLMNMPNMLTVDPPDHTRLRRLVSKSFTPRMIEDLRPRIQQIADELLAAVQKQGKMEIIADFAYPLPIIVISEMLGIPATDRNQFREWTQELMNASVDPSQGTAVTATLEKFIHYIEVLLNEKRLNPDADLISGLIQAKEQEDKLSKNELLSTIWLLIIAGHETTVNLISNGILALLQHPEQMNLLRKDPSLIPSAVNELLRYAGPVMFSSRFAAEDMTIHGKRIHKGELVLISLTAANIDPQKF
;
A
#
# COMPACT_ATOMS: atom_id res chain seq x y z
N MET A 1 3.05 12.51 -30.67
CA MET A 1 3.47 12.13 -29.30
C MET A 1 3.61 10.63 -29.22
N LYS A 2 4.66 10.11 -28.56
CA LYS A 2 4.76 8.68 -28.25
C LYS A 2 3.59 8.31 -27.35
N LYS A 3 2.88 7.22 -27.65
CA LYS A 3 1.80 6.70 -26.83
C LYS A 3 2.38 6.28 -25.47
N LEU A 4 1.79 6.73 -24.38
CA LEU A 4 2.16 6.30 -23.03
C LEU A 4 1.88 4.80 -22.90
N THR A 5 2.82 4.05 -22.34
CA THR A 5 2.65 2.61 -22.05
C THR A 5 2.87 2.35 -20.57
N PHE A 6 2.37 1.21 -20.08
CA PHE A 6 2.66 0.78 -18.71
C PHE A 6 4.17 0.65 -18.44
N ASN A 7 4.94 0.18 -19.43
CA ASN A 7 6.40 0.09 -19.32
C ASN A 7 7.05 1.46 -19.13
N ASP A 8 6.51 2.52 -19.73
CA ASP A 8 7.04 3.87 -19.48
C ASP A 8 6.76 4.30 -18.01
N LEU A 9 5.62 3.92 -17.42
CA LEU A 9 5.27 4.22 -16.02
C LEU A 9 6.13 3.47 -15.00
N ASN A 10 6.59 2.27 -15.34
CA ASN A 10 7.32 1.37 -14.43
C ASN A 10 8.80 1.14 -14.83
N SER A 11 9.32 1.89 -15.80
CA SER A 11 10.70 1.72 -16.26
C SER A 11 11.70 2.05 -15.14
N LEU A 12 12.89 1.43 -15.17
CA LEU A 12 13.97 1.77 -14.24
C LEU A 12 14.37 3.25 -14.29
N GLU A 13 14.26 3.88 -15.47
CA GLU A 13 14.52 5.31 -15.63
C GLU A 13 13.47 6.14 -14.89
N THR A 14 12.19 5.82 -15.07
CA THR A 14 11.07 6.45 -14.36
C THR A 14 11.19 6.23 -12.86
N MET A 15 11.49 5.02 -12.40
CA MET A 15 11.65 4.73 -10.98
C MET A 15 12.85 5.44 -10.33
N ARG A 16 13.90 5.74 -11.11
CA ARG A 16 15.05 6.53 -10.63
C ARG A 16 14.74 8.02 -10.52
N ASN A 17 13.86 8.55 -11.36
CA ASN A 17 13.47 9.95 -11.32
C ASN A 17 11.99 10.16 -11.72
N PRO A 18 11.05 9.75 -10.85
CA PRO A 18 9.63 9.80 -11.18
C PRO A 18 9.15 11.25 -11.33
N ILE A 19 9.78 12.18 -10.60
CA ILE A 19 9.43 13.61 -10.63
C ILE A 19 9.66 14.19 -12.02
N LEU A 20 10.84 13.95 -12.62
CA LEU A 20 11.11 14.44 -13.98
C LEU A 20 10.15 13.83 -15.00
N PHE A 21 9.90 12.52 -14.89
CA PHE A 21 8.98 11.82 -15.76
C PHE A 21 7.56 12.41 -15.72
N TYR A 22 6.98 12.59 -14.53
CA TYR A 22 5.63 13.14 -14.40
C TYR A 22 5.56 14.63 -14.73
N LYS A 23 6.60 15.43 -14.45
CA LYS A 23 6.67 16.82 -14.93
C LYS A 23 6.55 16.89 -16.45
N ASN A 24 7.32 16.08 -17.17
CA ASN A 24 7.27 16.04 -18.64
C ASN A 24 5.90 15.60 -19.17
N LEU A 25 5.16 14.76 -18.44
CA LEU A 25 3.79 14.38 -18.81
C LEU A 25 2.79 15.52 -18.53
N ILE A 26 2.88 16.16 -17.36
CA ILE A 26 2.02 17.29 -16.99
C ILE A 26 2.18 18.48 -17.95
N GLU A 27 3.40 18.74 -18.42
CA GLU A 27 3.69 19.79 -19.41
C GLU A 27 2.97 19.61 -20.75
N GLN A 28 2.54 18.39 -21.08
CA GLN A 28 1.77 18.11 -22.30
C GLN A 28 0.32 18.61 -22.20
N GLN A 29 -0.13 18.99 -21.01
CA GLN A 29 -1.49 19.49 -20.71
C GLN A 29 -2.63 18.52 -21.10
N GLU A 30 -2.31 17.27 -21.40
CA GLU A 30 -3.31 16.22 -21.61
C GLU A 30 -3.85 15.77 -20.26
N ARG A 31 -5.17 15.88 -20.07
CA ARG A 31 -5.81 15.58 -18.79
C ARG A 31 -5.80 14.08 -18.47
N PHE A 32 -5.97 13.25 -19.50
CA PHE A 32 -6.05 11.79 -19.38
C PHE A 32 -5.27 11.09 -20.50
N PHE A 33 -4.44 10.14 -20.11
CA PHE A 33 -3.78 9.23 -21.04
C PHE A 33 -4.50 7.88 -21.04
N HIS A 34 -4.41 7.15 -22.15
CA HIS A 34 -4.86 5.76 -22.22
C HIS A 34 -3.67 4.85 -22.50
N ILE A 35 -3.46 3.87 -21.64
CA ILE A 35 -2.48 2.79 -21.83
C ILE A 35 -3.23 1.53 -22.29
N ASP A 36 -2.64 0.75 -23.19
CA ASP A 36 -3.33 -0.40 -23.81
C ASP A 36 -3.40 -1.64 -22.93
N ASP A 37 -2.44 -1.77 -22.02
CA ASP A 37 -2.36 -2.89 -21.10
C ASP A 37 -1.77 -2.45 -19.77
N PHE A 38 -2.36 -2.92 -18.67
CA PHE A 38 -1.86 -2.78 -17.31
C PHE A 38 -1.78 -4.17 -16.66
N TYR A 39 -0.59 -4.77 -16.67
CA TYR A 39 -0.33 -6.12 -16.13
C TYR A 39 -1.25 -7.21 -16.69
N GLY A 40 -1.58 -7.16 -17.99
CA GLY A 40 -2.49 -8.14 -18.60
C GLY A 40 -3.96 -7.95 -18.23
N MET A 41 -4.32 -6.92 -17.45
CA MET A 41 -5.72 -6.60 -17.11
C MET A 41 -6.41 -5.77 -18.20
N GLY A 42 -5.75 -5.53 -19.34
CA GLY A 42 -6.27 -4.71 -20.43
C GLY A 42 -6.02 -3.22 -20.22
N GLY A 43 -6.71 -2.40 -21.03
CA GLY A 43 -6.49 -0.97 -21.10
C GLY A 43 -6.86 -0.21 -19.82
N ALA A 44 -6.18 0.91 -19.58
CA ALA A 44 -6.47 1.78 -18.45
C ALA A 44 -6.34 3.26 -18.82
N TRP A 45 -7.21 4.06 -18.23
CA TRP A 45 -7.08 5.52 -18.21
C TRP A 45 -6.11 5.95 -17.11
N VAL A 46 -5.31 6.97 -17.37
CA VAL A 46 -4.34 7.52 -16.41
C VAL A 46 -4.64 9.00 -16.17
N ALA A 47 -5.03 9.34 -14.94
CA ALA A 47 -5.27 10.70 -14.48
C ALA A 47 -4.03 11.24 -13.77
N LEU A 48 -3.57 12.43 -14.16
CA LEU A 48 -2.32 13.04 -13.64
C LEU A 48 -2.55 14.32 -12.86
N HIS A 49 -3.47 15.17 -13.30
CA HIS A 49 -3.64 16.51 -12.75
C HIS A 49 -4.37 16.50 -11.40
N TYR A 50 -3.96 17.40 -10.49
CA TYR A 50 -4.42 17.42 -9.10
C TYR A 50 -5.95 17.44 -8.98
N ASP A 51 -6.62 18.34 -9.69
CA ASP A 51 -8.07 18.49 -9.60
C ASP A 51 -8.83 17.25 -10.12
N ASP A 52 -8.34 16.60 -11.18
CA ASP A 52 -8.94 15.37 -11.70
C ASP A 52 -8.73 14.22 -10.72
N VAL A 53 -7.50 14.07 -10.20
CA VAL A 53 -7.15 13.06 -9.21
C VAL A 53 -8.04 13.18 -7.98
N VAL A 54 -8.20 14.40 -7.43
CA VAL A 54 -9.06 14.63 -6.26
C VAL A 54 -10.53 14.37 -6.59
N THR A 55 -11.00 14.78 -7.77
CA THR A 55 -12.38 14.56 -8.20
C THR A 55 -12.70 13.07 -8.33
N ILE A 56 -11.86 12.32 -9.03
CA ILE A 56 -12.03 10.87 -9.24
C ILE A 56 -11.97 10.13 -7.91
N LEU A 57 -11.04 10.48 -7.00
CA LEU A 57 -10.93 9.81 -5.70
C LEU A 57 -12.15 10.00 -4.79
N LYS A 58 -12.93 11.07 -5.00
CA LYS A 58 -14.11 11.42 -4.20
C LYS A 58 -15.44 11.04 -4.87
N ASP A 59 -15.43 10.78 -6.16
CA ASP A 59 -16.64 10.49 -6.92
C ASP A 59 -17.04 9.01 -6.74
N PRO A 60 -18.24 8.74 -6.17
CA PRO A 60 -18.67 7.38 -5.84
C PRO A 60 -18.91 6.48 -7.06
N ARG A 61 -18.92 7.04 -8.28
CA ARG A 61 -18.98 6.27 -9.52
C ARG A 61 -17.66 5.59 -9.86
N PHE A 62 -16.58 6.00 -9.20
CA PHE A 62 -15.28 5.34 -9.28
C PHE A 62 -15.11 4.42 -8.07
N ILE A 63 -15.27 3.12 -8.32
CA ILE A 63 -15.33 2.10 -7.28
C ILE A 63 -14.03 1.29 -7.16
N LYS A 64 -13.86 0.60 -6.05
CA LYS A 64 -12.72 -0.29 -5.78
C LYS A 64 -13.03 -1.76 -6.06
N ASP A 65 -14.29 -2.16 -5.89
CA ASP A 65 -14.66 -3.57 -5.88
C ASP A 65 -14.73 -4.16 -7.30
N LEU A 66 -13.62 -4.74 -7.75
CA LEU A 66 -13.51 -5.38 -9.06
C LEU A 66 -14.51 -6.54 -9.25
N ARG A 67 -14.93 -7.21 -8.16
CA ARG A 67 -15.87 -8.33 -8.20
C ARG A 67 -17.24 -7.94 -8.74
N LYS A 68 -17.56 -6.65 -8.79
CA LYS A 68 -18.80 -6.13 -9.41
C LYS A 68 -18.78 -6.19 -10.94
N PHE A 69 -17.61 -6.39 -11.54
CA PHE A 69 -17.44 -6.54 -12.99
C PHE A 69 -17.04 -7.96 -13.40
N THR A 70 -16.43 -8.71 -12.49
CA THR A 70 -16.14 -10.13 -12.69
C THR A 70 -17.40 -10.96 -12.43
N PRO A 71 -17.92 -11.74 -13.40
CA PRO A 71 -19.01 -12.67 -13.14
C PRO A 71 -18.64 -13.61 -11.99
N PRO A 72 -19.58 -14.00 -11.10
CA PRO A 72 -19.32 -15.01 -10.09
C PRO A 72 -18.94 -16.32 -10.79
N HIS A 73 -17.64 -16.61 -10.87
CA HIS A 73 -16.98 -17.72 -11.56
C HIS A 73 -17.92 -18.57 -12.43
N ASP A 74 -17.82 -18.40 -13.75
CA ASP A 74 -18.10 -19.51 -14.64
C ASP A 74 -17.09 -20.61 -14.28
N LYS A 75 -17.52 -21.60 -13.49
CA LYS A 75 -16.70 -22.73 -13.03
C LYS A 75 -16.12 -23.58 -14.18
N GLN A 76 -16.38 -23.18 -15.42
CA GLN A 76 -16.06 -23.92 -16.63
C GLN A 76 -14.73 -23.51 -17.27
N ASN A 77 -14.18 -22.33 -16.95
CA ASN A 77 -12.82 -21.95 -17.31
C ASN A 77 -12.13 -21.27 -16.11
N PRO A 78 -11.51 -22.03 -15.18
CA PRO A 78 -10.48 -21.43 -14.35
C PRO A 78 -9.46 -20.80 -15.30
N ILE A 79 -8.90 -19.65 -14.95
CA ILE A 79 -7.72 -19.12 -15.65
C ILE A 79 -6.78 -20.31 -15.86
N GLU A 80 -6.60 -20.75 -17.11
CA GLU A 80 -5.94 -22.03 -17.45
C GLU A 80 -4.49 -22.10 -16.93
N GLU A 81 -3.97 -20.97 -16.48
CA GLU A 81 -2.72 -20.86 -15.77
C GLU A 81 -2.96 -20.95 -14.26
N ASN A 82 -2.92 -22.19 -13.76
CA ASN A 82 -2.80 -22.56 -12.33
C ASN A 82 -1.42 -22.13 -11.76
N THR A 83 -1.02 -20.90 -12.02
CA THR A 83 0.20 -20.29 -11.52
C THR A 83 -0.05 -19.77 -10.11
N ALA A 84 0.99 -19.72 -9.29
CA ALA A 84 0.83 -19.22 -7.93
C ALA A 84 0.43 -17.75 -7.85
N VAL A 85 0.73 -16.97 -8.89
CA VAL A 85 0.34 -15.56 -8.98
C VAL A 85 -1.15 -15.45 -9.25
N SER A 86 -1.72 -16.34 -10.08
CA SER A 86 -3.17 -16.50 -10.21
C SER A 86 -3.81 -16.83 -8.86
N LYS A 87 -3.21 -17.73 -8.05
CA LYS A 87 -3.73 -18.06 -6.70
C LYS A 87 -3.61 -16.92 -5.69
N LEU A 88 -2.50 -16.18 -5.66
CA LEU A 88 -2.34 -15.02 -4.79
C LEU A 88 -3.31 -13.91 -5.21
N PHE A 89 -3.46 -13.67 -6.51
CA PHE A 89 -4.42 -12.72 -7.05
C PHE A 89 -5.86 -13.12 -6.73
N GLU A 90 -6.24 -14.38 -6.96
CA GLU A 90 -7.52 -14.94 -6.56
C GLU A 90 -7.74 -14.80 -5.05
N TRP A 91 -6.74 -15.08 -4.22
CA TRP A 91 -6.82 -14.91 -2.78
C TRP A 91 -7.06 -13.45 -2.39
N LEU A 92 -6.28 -12.52 -2.94
CA LEU A 92 -6.43 -11.07 -2.72
C LEU A 92 -7.80 -10.56 -3.20
N MET A 93 -8.32 -11.10 -4.30
CA MET A 93 -9.63 -10.74 -4.84
C MET A 93 -10.79 -11.37 -4.04
N ASN A 94 -10.61 -12.58 -3.50
CA ASN A 94 -11.66 -13.32 -2.79
C ASN A 94 -11.73 -13.00 -1.29
N MET A 95 -10.78 -12.24 -0.76
CA MET A 95 -10.70 -11.89 0.65
C MET A 95 -10.92 -10.37 0.83
N PRO A 96 -12.17 -9.90 1.00
CA PRO A 96 -12.46 -8.47 1.09
C PRO A 96 -11.85 -7.84 2.33
N ASN A 97 -11.26 -6.66 2.16
CA ASN A 97 -10.87 -5.76 3.24
C ASN A 97 -11.27 -4.32 2.85
N MET A 98 -11.08 -3.37 3.76
CA MET A 98 -11.47 -1.97 3.53
C MET A 98 -10.72 -1.28 2.36
N LEU A 99 -9.68 -1.87 1.78
CA LEU A 99 -9.01 -1.32 0.60
C LEU A 99 -9.71 -1.74 -0.71
N THR A 100 -10.37 -2.92 -0.70
CA THR A 100 -10.85 -3.61 -1.91
C THR A 100 -12.36 -3.59 -2.08
N VAL A 101 -13.12 -3.08 -1.09
CA VAL A 101 -14.58 -2.99 -1.15
C VAL A 101 -15.08 -1.55 -1.11
N ASP A 102 -16.31 -1.34 -1.56
CA ASP A 102 -17.02 -0.06 -1.49
C ASP A 102 -18.05 -0.05 -0.35
N PRO A 103 -18.67 1.10 -0.03
CA PRO A 103 -19.85 1.13 0.82
C PRO A 103 -20.97 0.21 0.30
N PRO A 104 -21.77 -0.42 1.20
CA PRO A 104 -21.76 -0.25 2.66
C PRO A 104 -20.67 -1.06 3.39
N ASP A 105 -20.10 -2.10 2.76
CA ASP A 105 -19.12 -3.00 3.39
C ASP A 105 -17.86 -2.26 3.83
N HIS A 106 -17.35 -1.35 3.00
CA HIS A 106 -16.21 -0.49 3.38
C HIS A 106 -16.47 0.24 4.70
N THR A 107 -17.65 0.84 4.81
CA THR A 107 -18.02 1.64 5.99
C THR A 107 -18.11 0.75 7.23
N ARG A 108 -18.63 -0.47 7.11
CA ARG A 108 -18.67 -1.45 8.21
C ARG A 108 -17.28 -1.89 8.63
N LEU A 109 -16.47 -2.36 7.67
CA LEU A 109 -15.09 -2.84 7.93
C LEU A 109 -14.22 -1.74 8.54
N ARG A 110 -14.20 -0.55 7.93
CA ARG A 110 -13.40 0.59 8.42
C ARG A 110 -13.80 0.97 9.84
N ARG A 111 -15.10 0.95 10.16
CA ARG A 111 -15.60 1.28 11.49
C ARG A 111 -15.17 0.25 12.53
N LEU A 112 -15.27 -1.04 12.24
CA LEU A 112 -14.81 -2.11 13.13
C LEU A 112 -13.30 -2.00 13.40
N VAL A 113 -12.49 -1.79 12.36
CA VAL A 113 -11.04 -1.62 12.49
C VAL A 113 -10.68 -0.38 13.30
N SER A 114 -11.37 0.74 13.08
CA SER A 114 -11.10 2.02 13.77
C SER A 114 -11.35 1.97 15.28
N LYS A 115 -12.06 0.97 15.80
CA LYS A 115 -12.24 0.78 17.25
C LYS A 115 -10.96 0.36 17.96
N SER A 116 -10.11 -0.37 17.26
CA SER A 116 -8.86 -0.89 17.80
C SER A 116 -7.67 -0.07 17.30
N PHE A 117 -7.69 0.36 16.04
CA PHE A 117 -6.62 1.17 15.45
C PHE A 117 -6.85 2.67 15.67
N THR A 118 -6.64 3.13 16.90
CA THR A 118 -6.97 4.49 17.34
C THR A 118 -5.75 5.42 17.38
N PRO A 119 -5.93 6.76 17.33
CA PRO A 119 -4.82 7.70 17.55
C PRO A 119 -4.10 7.48 18.87
N ARG A 120 -4.84 7.14 19.94
CA ARG A 120 -4.27 6.84 21.25
C ARG A 120 -3.34 5.63 21.20
N MET A 121 -3.74 4.56 20.54
CA MET A 121 -2.90 3.37 20.35
C MET A 121 -1.58 3.72 19.64
N ILE A 122 -1.61 4.58 18.62
CA ILE A 122 -0.40 5.05 17.94
C ILE A 122 0.49 5.89 18.87
N GLU A 123 -0.09 6.80 19.64
CA GLU A 123 0.67 7.61 20.61
C GLU A 123 1.28 6.74 21.72
N ASP A 124 0.59 5.69 22.17
CA ASP A 124 1.10 4.74 23.15
C ASP A 124 2.30 3.93 22.60
N LEU A 125 2.38 3.75 21.28
CA LEU A 125 3.55 3.12 20.61
C LEU A 125 4.74 4.08 20.43
N ARG A 126 4.55 5.41 20.54
CA ARG A 126 5.60 6.41 20.26
C ARG A 126 6.90 6.15 21.05
N PRO A 127 6.88 5.91 22.38
CA PRO A 127 8.11 5.63 23.14
C PRO A 127 8.81 4.36 22.64
N ARG A 128 8.03 3.34 22.25
CA ARG A 128 8.58 2.08 21.75
C ARG A 128 9.19 2.23 20.36
N ILE A 129 8.54 2.98 19.47
CA ILE A 129 9.08 3.32 18.14
C ILE A 129 10.41 4.06 18.27
N GLN A 130 10.51 5.02 19.21
CA GLN A 130 11.76 5.72 19.50
C GLN A 130 12.86 4.75 19.94
N GLN A 131 12.55 3.84 20.88
CA GLN A 131 13.49 2.84 21.34
C GLN A 131 14.00 1.95 20.21
N ILE A 132 13.11 1.47 19.32
CA ILE A 132 13.50 0.65 18.18
C ILE A 132 14.42 1.44 17.23
N ALA A 133 14.09 2.71 16.96
CA ALA A 133 14.93 3.58 16.14
C ALA A 133 16.34 3.77 16.76
N ASP A 134 16.41 4.03 18.07
CA ASP A 134 17.68 4.20 18.78
C ASP A 134 18.53 2.91 18.77
N GLU A 135 17.90 1.74 18.97
CA GLU A 135 18.57 0.43 18.92
C GLU A 135 19.17 0.15 17.53
N LEU A 136 18.42 0.44 16.45
CA LEU A 136 18.88 0.27 15.08
C LEU A 136 20.04 1.23 14.75
N LEU A 137 19.94 2.50 15.16
CA LEU A 137 21.00 3.48 14.95
C LEU A 137 22.27 3.13 15.74
N ALA A 138 22.14 2.69 16.99
CA ALA A 138 23.27 2.29 17.84
C ALA A 138 24.06 1.11 17.25
N ALA A 139 23.39 0.17 16.57
CA ALA A 139 24.02 -1.00 15.96
C ALA A 139 25.00 -0.65 14.82
N VAL A 140 24.75 0.45 14.10
CA VAL A 140 25.58 0.89 12.96
C VAL A 140 26.48 2.07 13.29
N GLN A 141 26.23 2.79 14.38
CA GLN A 141 26.95 4.02 14.73
C GLN A 141 28.48 3.85 14.75
N LYS A 142 28.98 2.75 15.33
CA LYS A 142 30.44 2.46 15.41
C LYS A 142 31.09 2.21 14.05
N GLN A 143 30.31 1.84 13.04
CA GLN A 143 30.81 1.54 11.70
C GLN A 143 31.06 2.81 10.88
N GLY A 144 30.49 3.95 11.28
CA GLY A 144 30.60 5.23 10.55
C GLY A 144 29.92 5.24 9.18
N LYS A 145 29.19 4.17 8.84
CA LYS A 145 28.43 3.98 7.60
C LYS A 145 27.18 3.16 7.91
N MET A 146 26.16 3.32 7.08
CA MET A 146 24.87 2.63 7.21
C MET A 146 24.31 2.39 5.81
N GLU A 147 23.84 1.19 5.53
CA GLU A 147 22.95 0.93 4.40
C GLU A 147 21.53 1.21 4.89
N ILE A 148 21.00 2.38 4.53
CA ILE A 148 19.77 2.92 5.13
C ILE A 148 18.59 1.96 5.03
N ILE A 149 18.48 1.16 3.96
CA ILE A 149 17.35 0.26 3.77
C ILE A 149 17.46 -0.93 4.72
N ALA A 150 18.50 -1.74 4.62
CA ALA A 150 18.70 -2.96 5.38
C ALA A 150 18.89 -2.69 6.88
N ASP A 151 19.58 -1.61 7.24
CA ASP A 151 19.96 -1.33 8.62
C ASP A 151 18.88 -0.57 9.40
N PHE A 152 18.00 0.21 8.73
CA PHE A 152 17.04 1.08 9.42
C PHE A 152 15.63 1.09 8.80
N ALA A 153 15.49 1.50 7.55
CA ALA A 153 14.19 1.76 6.92
C ALA A 153 13.34 0.49 6.80
N TYR A 154 13.97 -0.66 6.56
CA TYR A 154 13.32 -1.96 6.52
C TYR A 154 12.99 -2.52 7.91
N PRO A 155 13.95 -2.65 8.85
CA PRO A 155 13.69 -3.26 10.16
C PRO A 155 12.72 -2.45 11.02
N LEU A 156 12.76 -1.12 10.98
CA LEU A 156 11.92 -0.29 11.85
C LEU A 156 10.41 -0.59 11.67
N PRO A 157 9.81 -0.49 10.47
CA PRO A 157 8.37 -0.65 10.35
C PRO A 157 7.91 -2.10 10.51
N ILE A 158 8.73 -3.10 10.12
CA ILE A 158 8.37 -4.52 10.32
C ILE A 158 8.34 -4.88 11.80
N ILE A 159 9.26 -4.35 12.61
CA ILE A 159 9.24 -4.53 14.07
C ILE A 159 7.99 -3.89 14.67
N VAL A 160 7.70 -2.64 14.28
CA VAL A 160 6.56 -1.88 14.80
C VAL A 160 5.24 -2.56 14.46
N ILE A 161 5.02 -2.95 13.20
CA ILE A 161 3.77 -3.62 12.79
C ILE A 161 3.62 -5.00 13.45
N SER A 162 4.73 -5.72 13.65
CA SER A 162 4.72 -7.02 14.35
C SER A 162 4.32 -6.86 15.83
N GLU A 163 4.90 -5.88 16.53
CA GLU A 163 4.53 -5.57 17.92
C GLU A 163 3.08 -5.10 18.02
N MET A 164 2.66 -4.23 17.10
CA MET A 164 1.29 -3.71 17.03
C MET A 164 0.26 -4.84 16.84
N LEU A 165 0.57 -5.84 16.03
CA LEU A 165 -0.29 -7.01 15.78
C LEU A 165 -0.18 -8.10 16.85
N GLY A 166 0.72 -7.95 17.83
CA GLY A 166 0.93 -8.96 18.87
C GLY A 166 1.66 -10.21 18.39
N ILE A 167 2.48 -10.09 17.34
CA ILE A 167 3.34 -11.17 16.81
C ILE A 167 4.53 -11.35 17.77
N PRO A 168 4.77 -12.59 18.27
CA PRO A 168 5.89 -12.88 19.14
C PRO A 168 7.25 -12.49 18.55
N ALA A 169 8.17 -12.02 19.39
CA ALA A 169 9.50 -11.61 18.95
C ALA A 169 10.29 -12.74 18.26
N THR A 170 10.07 -13.99 18.69
CA THR A 170 10.69 -15.19 18.11
C THR A 170 10.30 -15.44 16.66
N ASP A 171 9.14 -14.93 16.24
CA ASP A 171 8.53 -15.26 14.95
C ASP A 171 8.77 -14.14 13.92
N ARG A 172 9.26 -12.97 14.35
CA ARG A 172 9.43 -11.78 13.50
C ARG A 172 10.29 -12.02 12.27
N ASN A 173 11.35 -12.82 12.38
CA ASN A 173 12.22 -13.13 11.25
C ASN A 173 11.51 -13.99 10.20
N GLN A 174 10.80 -15.04 10.64
CA GLN A 174 10.02 -15.89 9.74
C GLN A 174 8.87 -15.10 9.09
N PHE A 175 8.19 -14.26 9.88
CA PHE A 175 7.13 -13.38 9.40
C PHE A 175 7.64 -12.38 8.35
N ARG A 176 8.82 -11.82 8.57
CA ARG A 176 9.53 -10.98 7.60
C ARG A 176 9.82 -11.73 6.30
N GLU A 177 10.32 -12.95 6.37
CA GLU A 177 10.63 -13.75 5.18
C GLU A 177 9.37 -14.02 4.35
N TRP A 178 8.27 -14.41 4.99
CA TRP A 178 7.00 -14.65 4.29
C TRP A 178 6.45 -13.39 3.62
N THR A 179 6.44 -12.27 4.34
CA THR A 179 5.94 -11.00 3.81
C THR A 179 6.80 -10.52 2.63
N GLN A 180 8.13 -10.63 2.72
CA GLN A 180 9.02 -10.29 1.61
C GLN A 180 8.77 -11.13 0.36
N GLU A 181 8.64 -12.45 0.53
CA GLU A 181 8.44 -13.36 -0.60
C GLU A 181 7.09 -13.12 -1.29
N LEU A 182 6.02 -12.93 -0.51
CA LEU A 182 4.69 -12.63 -1.05
C LEU A 182 4.63 -11.26 -1.75
N MET A 183 5.39 -10.28 -1.26
CA MET A 183 5.48 -8.97 -1.91
C MET A 183 6.26 -9.02 -3.20
N ASN A 184 7.40 -9.73 -3.25
CA ASN A 184 8.17 -9.90 -4.48
C ASN A 184 7.33 -10.55 -5.59
N ALA A 185 6.50 -11.53 -5.22
CA ALA A 185 5.58 -12.20 -6.14
C ALA A 185 4.49 -11.29 -6.71
N SER A 186 4.09 -10.27 -5.96
CA SER A 186 3.10 -9.28 -6.40
C SER A 186 3.64 -8.33 -7.46
N VAL A 187 4.98 -8.21 -7.56
CA VAL A 187 5.68 -7.34 -8.51
C VAL A 187 6.18 -8.12 -9.73
N ASP A 188 6.62 -9.37 -9.55
CA ASP A 188 7.11 -10.24 -10.60
C ASP A 188 6.34 -11.59 -10.64
N PRO A 189 5.33 -11.69 -11.53
CA PRO A 189 4.56 -12.91 -11.71
C PRO A 189 5.37 -14.16 -12.12
N SER A 190 6.62 -14.01 -12.56
CA SER A 190 7.45 -15.15 -12.98
C SER A 190 7.97 -15.99 -11.80
N GLN A 191 7.85 -15.52 -10.56
CA GLN A 191 8.35 -16.19 -9.34
C GLN A 191 7.43 -17.31 -8.79
N GLY A 192 6.42 -17.72 -9.56
CA GLY A 192 5.22 -18.43 -9.10
C GLY A 192 5.38 -19.50 -8.01
N THR A 193 6.04 -20.64 -8.24
CA THR A 193 5.82 -21.84 -7.41
C THR A 193 6.16 -21.72 -5.91
N ALA A 194 7.12 -20.88 -5.51
CA ALA A 194 7.49 -20.68 -4.11
C ALA A 194 6.42 -19.92 -3.30
N VAL A 195 5.68 -19.04 -3.98
CA VAL A 195 4.72 -18.09 -3.42
C VAL A 195 3.50 -18.78 -2.82
N THR A 196 3.01 -19.87 -3.44
CA THR A 196 1.83 -20.60 -2.91
C THR A 196 2.14 -21.24 -1.57
N ALA A 197 3.29 -21.91 -1.44
CA ALA A 197 3.68 -22.57 -0.20
C ALA A 197 3.88 -21.54 0.93
N THR A 198 4.44 -20.38 0.60
CA THR A 198 4.62 -19.28 1.57
C THR A 198 3.28 -18.64 1.96
N LEU A 199 2.35 -18.47 1.01
CA LEU A 199 1.00 -17.99 1.30
C LEU A 199 0.26 -18.95 2.25
N GLU A 200 0.34 -20.26 1.99
CA GLU A 200 -0.27 -21.28 2.85
C GLU A 200 0.31 -21.26 4.28
N LYS A 201 1.64 -21.18 4.41
CA LYS A 201 2.32 -21.05 5.72
C LYS A 201 1.90 -19.77 6.45
N PHE A 202 1.86 -18.65 5.74
CA PHE A 202 1.44 -17.37 6.28
C PHE A 202 -0.01 -17.43 6.78
N ILE A 203 -0.94 -17.93 5.95
CA ILE A 203 -2.35 -18.07 6.35
C ILE A 203 -2.48 -18.97 7.57
N HIS A 204 -1.80 -20.13 7.56
CA HIS A 204 -1.84 -21.06 8.68
C HIS A 204 -1.32 -20.41 9.97
N TYR A 205 -0.21 -19.68 9.90
CA TYR A 205 0.34 -18.96 11.05
C TYR A 205 -0.66 -17.95 11.61
N ILE A 206 -1.28 -17.12 10.77
CA ILE A 206 -2.28 -16.15 11.24
C ILE A 206 -3.49 -16.86 11.83
N GLU A 207 -3.94 -17.97 11.27
CA GLU A 207 -5.04 -18.75 11.85
C GLU A 207 -4.71 -19.31 13.25
N VAL A 208 -3.50 -19.80 13.45
CA VAL A 208 -3.01 -20.25 14.77
C VAL A 208 -2.98 -19.08 15.74
N LEU A 209 -2.35 -17.96 15.34
CA LEU A 209 -2.28 -16.74 16.16
C LEU A 209 -3.68 -16.23 16.55
N LEU A 210 -4.62 -16.23 15.60
CA LEU A 210 -6.01 -15.84 15.85
C LEU A 210 -6.69 -16.74 16.89
N ASN A 211 -6.43 -18.05 16.86
CA ASN A 211 -6.99 -18.97 17.85
C ASN A 211 -6.36 -18.78 19.22
N GLU A 212 -5.04 -18.57 19.28
CA GLU A 212 -4.34 -18.27 20.53
C GLU A 212 -4.86 -16.97 21.15
N LYS A 213 -4.98 -15.88 20.38
CA LYS A 213 -5.50 -14.59 20.86
C LYS A 213 -6.98 -14.63 21.23
N ARG A 214 -7.77 -15.57 20.69
CA ARG A 214 -9.15 -15.83 21.16
C ARG A 214 -9.18 -16.45 22.55
N LEU A 215 -8.23 -17.33 22.85
CA LEU A 215 -8.14 -18.02 24.14
C LEU A 215 -7.44 -17.14 25.19
N ASN A 216 -6.41 -16.40 24.77
CA ASN A 216 -5.55 -15.57 25.61
C ASN A 216 -5.42 -14.17 24.98
N PRO A 217 -6.44 -13.31 25.08
CA PRO A 217 -6.39 -11.96 24.53
C PRO A 217 -5.35 -11.10 25.26
N ASP A 218 -4.68 -10.23 24.51
CA ASP A 218 -3.67 -9.29 25.02
C ASP A 218 -3.99 -7.86 24.53
N ALA A 219 -3.18 -6.87 24.94
CA ALA A 219 -3.31 -5.47 24.55
C ALA A 219 -2.71 -5.18 23.15
N ASP A 220 -3.07 -6.00 22.16
CA ASP A 220 -2.62 -5.89 20.77
C ASP A 220 -3.78 -5.66 19.78
N LEU A 221 -3.45 -5.27 18.55
CA LEU A 221 -4.45 -4.97 17.53
C LEU A 221 -5.28 -6.18 17.12
N ILE A 222 -4.69 -7.37 17.03
CA ILE A 222 -5.42 -8.59 16.63
C ILE A 222 -6.45 -8.95 17.70
N SER A 223 -6.07 -8.92 18.98
CA SER A 223 -6.96 -9.10 20.12
C SER A 223 -8.11 -8.07 20.09
N GLY A 224 -7.79 -6.81 19.81
CA GLY A 224 -8.78 -5.75 19.62
C GLY A 224 -9.76 -6.04 18.48
N LEU A 225 -9.27 -6.45 17.31
CA LEU A 225 -10.09 -6.76 16.12
C LEU A 225 -10.98 -7.99 16.33
N ILE A 226 -10.50 -9.01 17.06
CA ILE A 226 -11.30 -10.19 17.43
C ILE A 226 -12.48 -9.79 18.32
N GLN A 227 -12.25 -8.86 19.26
CA GLN A 227 -13.24 -8.39 20.22
C GLN A 227 -14.17 -7.31 19.64
N ALA A 228 -13.74 -6.63 18.57
CA ALA A 228 -14.50 -5.55 17.94
C ALA A 228 -15.87 -6.05 17.45
N LYS A 229 -16.91 -5.51 18.06
CA LYS A 229 -18.31 -5.71 17.69
C LYS A 229 -19.04 -4.38 17.61
N GLU A 230 -20.06 -4.30 16.76
CA GLU A 230 -21.00 -3.18 16.72
C GLU A 230 -22.40 -3.68 16.45
N GLN A 231 -23.33 -3.45 17.38
CA GLN A 231 -24.62 -4.12 17.35
C GLN A 231 -24.38 -5.66 17.24
N GLU A 232 -24.87 -6.27 16.17
CA GLU A 232 -24.66 -7.70 15.86
C GLU A 232 -23.50 -7.94 14.86
N ASP A 233 -22.86 -6.89 14.34
CA ASP A 233 -21.79 -7.00 13.35
C ASP A 233 -20.42 -7.24 13.98
N LYS A 234 -19.66 -8.12 13.35
CA LYS A 234 -18.26 -8.45 13.66
C LYS A 234 -17.50 -8.79 12.38
N LEU A 235 -16.18 -8.77 12.43
CA LEU A 235 -15.37 -9.28 11.33
C LEU A 235 -15.58 -10.80 11.18
N SER A 236 -15.86 -11.26 9.97
CA SER A 236 -15.82 -12.68 9.64
C SER A 236 -14.37 -13.20 9.72
N LYS A 237 -14.18 -14.53 9.73
CA LYS A 237 -12.83 -15.12 9.70
C LYS A 237 -12.02 -14.59 8.50
N ASN A 238 -12.65 -14.50 7.33
CA ASN A 238 -12.00 -14.06 6.11
C ASN A 238 -11.70 -12.55 6.12
N GLU A 239 -12.63 -11.74 6.64
CA GLU A 239 -12.42 -10.30 6.79
C GLU A 239 -11.29 -9.99 7.77
N LEU A 240 -11.19 -10.76 8.86
CA LEU A 240 -10.13 -10.61 9.85
C LEU A 240 -8.75 -10.96 9.25
N LEU A 241 -8.65 -12.10 8.55
CA LEU A 241 -7.43 -12.50 7.84
C LEU A 241 -7.01 -11.45 6.80
N SER A 242 -7.95 -10.98 5.98
CA SER A 242 -7.68 -9.96 4.96
C SER A 242 -7.30 -8.59 5.54
N THR A 243 -7.91 -8.23 6.67
CA THR A 243 -7.59 -7.00 7.40
C THR A 243 -6.18 -7.06 7.98
N ILE A 244 -5.80 -8.19 8.59
CA ILE A 244 -4.44 -8.39 9.10
C ILE A 244 -3.42 -8.28 7.96
N TRP A 245 -3.67 -8.97 6.85
CA TRP A 245 -2.85 -8.85 5.64
C TRP A 245 -2.70 -7.40 5.16
N LEU A 246 -3.82 -6.67 5.04
CA LEU A 246 -3.82 -5.27 4.65
C LEU A 246 -2.94 -4.42 5.59
N LEU A 247 -3.09 -4.59 6.91
CA LEU A 247 -2.33 -3.81 7.90
C LEU A 247 -0.83 -4.07 7.80
N ILE A 248 -0.43 -5.32 7.53
CA ILE A 248 0.97 -5.70 7.38
C ILE A 248 1.57 -5.03 6.15
N ILE A 249 0.98 -5.25 4.98
CA ILE A 249 1.53 -4.74 3.72
C ILE A 249 1.46 -3.20 3.68
N ALA A 250 0.32 -2.62 4.07
CA ALA A 250 0.16 -1.18 4.04
C ALA A 250 1.05 -0.47 5.08
N GLY A 251 1.29 -1.07 6.25
CA GLY A 251 2.08 -0.47 7.33
C GLY A 251 3.59 -0.65 7.17
N HIS A 252 4.04 -1.70 6.48
CA HIS A 252 5.46 -2.00 6.30
C HIS A 252 6.05 -1.26 5.11
N GLU A 253 5.74 -1.68 3.88
CA GLU A 253 6.45 -1.21 2.67
C GLU A 253 6.36 0.29 2.44
N THR A 254 5.18 0.88 2.67
CA THR A 254 4.98 2.31 2.45
C THR A 254 5.88 3.14 3.37
N THR A 255 6.09 2.68 4.59
CA THR A 255 6.95 3.32 5.58
C THR A 255 8.43 3.11 5.24
N VAL A 256 8.82 1.90 4.79
CA VAL A 256 10.19 1.64 4.28
C VAL A 256 10.52 2.62 3.16
N ASN A 257 9.63 2.74 2.19
CA ASN A 257 9.81 3.58 1.02
C ASN A 257 9.80 5.07 1.38
N LEU A 258 8.93 5.51 2.31
CA LEU A 258 8.93 6.91 2.78
C LEU A 258 10.26 7.28 3.44
N ILE A 259 10.79 6.43 4.32
CA ILE A 259 12.08 6.68 4.98
C ILE A 259 13.20 6.72 3.94
N SER A 260 13.26 5.70 3.07
CA SER A 260 14.33 5.57 2.07
C SER A 260 14.32 6.72 1.07
N ASN A 261 13.15 7.02 0.50
CA ASN A 261 12.96 8.12 -0.44
C ASN A 261 13.20 9.48 0.24
N GLY A 262 12.75 9.63 1.49
CA GLY A 262 12.94 10.85 2.26
C GLY A 262 14.40 11.16 2.53
N ILE A 263 15.18 10.14 2.94
CA ILE A 263 16.64 10.28 3.11
C ILE A 263 17.32 10.59 1.79
N LEU A 264 16.96 9.89 0.70
CA LEU A 264 17.51 10.19 -0.63
C LEU A 264 17.22 11.63 -1.05
N ALA A 265 15.99 12.12 -0.87
CA ALA A 265 15.59 13.48 -1.18
C ALA A 265 16.41 14.51 -0.38
N LEU A 266 16.59 14.29 0.93
CA LEU A 266 17.41 15.16 1.79
C LEU A 266 18.90 15.15 1.40
N LEU A 267 19.44 14.02 0.95
CA LEU A 267 20.81 13.93 0.45
C LEU A 267 20.99 14.67 -0.88
N GLN A 268 19.96 14.70 -1.72
CA GLN A 268 19.93 15.47 -2.97
C GLN A 268 19.68 16.97 -2.75
N HIS A 269 19.21 17.37 -1.56
CA HIS A 269 18.90 18.76 -1.17
C HIS A 269 19.61 19.13 0.16
N PRO A 270 20.95 19.23 0.18
CA PRO A 270 21.72 19.41 1.41
C PRO A 270 21.35 20.65 2.22
N GLU A 271 20.84 21.70 1.56
CA GLU A 271 20.34 22.91 2.21
C GLU A 271 19.12 22.63 3.09
N GLN A 272 18.19 21.78 2.64
CA GLN A 272 17.03 21.36 3.43
C GLN A 272 17.46 20.46 4.59
N MET A 273 18.37 19.52 4.33
CA MET A 273 18.95 18.67 5.38
C MET A 273 19.66 19.50 6.47
N ASN A 274 20.40 20.53 6.08
CA ASN A 274 21.06 21.44 7.02
C ASN A 274 20.06 22.31 7.80
N LEU A 275 18.94 22.71 7.18
CA LEU A 275 17.87 23.42 7.86
C LEU A 275 17.25 22.55 8.97
N LEU A 276 16.91 21.30 8.67
CA LEU A 276 16.33 20.37 9.66
C LEU A 276 17.29 20.05 10.81
N ARG A 277 18.60 19.97 10.54
CA ARG A 277 19.62 19.79 11.59
C ARG A 277 19.72 20.98 12.53
N LYS A 278 19.54 22.20 12.00
CA LYS A 278 19.59 23.45 12.79
C LYS A 278 18.31 23.66 13.58
N ASP A 279 17.17 23.26 13.03
CA ASP A 279 15.86 23.43 13.66
C ASP A 279 15.00 22.14 13.54
N PRO A 280 15.13 21.22 14.51
CA PRO A 280 14.33 19.99 14.54
C PRO A 280 12.82 20.23 14.71
N SER A 281 12.37 21.42 15.09
CA SER A 281 10.93 21.73 15.19
C SER A 281 10.22 21.68 13.83
N LEU A 282 10.99 21.73 12.73
CA LEU A 282 10.50 21.62 11.35
C LEU A 282 10.20 20.19 10.91
N ILE A 283 10.66 19.16 11.63
CA ILE A 283 10.51 17.74 11.25
C ILE A 283 9.05 17.37 10.90
N PRO A 284 8.01 17.76 11.68
CA PRO A 284 6.63 17.44 11.31
C PRO A 284 6.21 17.99 9.94
N SER A 285 6.62 19.21 9.61
CA SER A 285 6.33 19.81 8.29
C SER A 285 7.15 19.14 7.18
N ALA A 286 8.40 18.79 7.46
CA ALA A 286 9.28 18.09 6.53
C ALA A 286 8.73 16.71 6.17
N VAL A 287 8.17 15.97 7.12
CA VAL A 287 7.53 14.66 6.85
C VAL A 287 6.37 14.82 5.86
N ASN A 288 5.53 15.87 6.01
CA ASN A 288 4.46 16.16 5.05
C ASN A 288 5.01 16.50 3.66
N GLU A 289 6.09 17.27 3.59
CA GLU A 289 6.72 17.61 2.31
C GLU A 289 7.37 16.39 1.65
N LEU A 290 7.99 15.49 2.42
CA LEU A 290 8.54 14.23 1.91
C LEU A 290 7.44 13.30 1.41
N LEU A 291 6.29 13.23 2.09
CA LEU A 291 5.09 12.51 1.62
C LEU A 291 4.56 13.06 0.30
N ARG A 292 4.59 14.39 0.11
CA ARG A 292 4.20 15.04 -1.13
C ARG A 292 5.23 14.77 -2.24
N TYR A 293 6.49 15.13 -2.00
CA TYR A 293 7.57 15.16 -2.98
C TYR A 293 8.05 13.76 -3.40
N ALA A 294 8.17 12.84 -2.45
CA ALA A 294 8.74 11.51 -2.66
C ALA A 294 7.91 10.40 -1.99
N GLY A 295 6.58 10.56 -2.03
CA GLY A 295 5.62 9.65 -1.43
C GLY A 295 5.73 8.20 -1.95
N PRO A 296 5.47 7.21 -1.09
CA PRO A 296 5.73 5.80 -1.41
C PRO A 296 4.73 5.20 -2.41
N VAL A 297 3.50 5.72 -2.49
CA VAL A 297 2.45 5.19 -3.36
C VAL A 297 2.30 6.09 -4.58
N MET A 298 2.64 5.57 -5.77
CA MET A 298 2.56 6.35 -7.01
C MET A 298 1.15 6.41 -7.59
N PHE A 299 0.39 5.33 -7.48
CA PHE A 299 -0.95 5.22 -8.06
C PHE A 299 -1.97 4.69 -7.06
N SER A 300 -3.19 5.19 -7.18
CA SER A 300 -4.39 4.46 -6.75
C SER A 300 -5.16 3.99 -7.97
N SER A 301 -5.86 2.86 -7.87
CA SER A 301 -6.77 2.37 -8.91
C SER A 301 -8.23 2.64 -8.57
N ARG A 302 -9.06 2.81 -9.60
CA ARG A 302 -10.53 2.74 -9.53
C ARG A 302 -11.07 2.08 -10.78
N PHE A 303 -12.30 1.58 -10.71
CA PHE A 303 -13.06 1.11 -11.86
C PHE A 303 -14.29 1.99 -12.06
N ALA A 304 -14.63 2.28 -13.31
CA ALA A 304 -15.84 3.04 -13.62
C ALA A 304 -17.10 2.16 -13.40
N ALA A 305 -17.99 2.57 -12.49
CA ALA A 305 -19.25 1.86 -12.22
C ALA A 305 -20.29 1.98 -13.35
N GLU A 306 -20.15 3.01 -14.19
CA GLU A 306 -21.02 3.35 -15.30
C GLU A 306 -20.23 4.03 -16.43
N ASP A 307 -20.82 4.07 -17.62
CA ASP A 307 -20.29 4.87 -18.74
C ASP A 307 -20.34 6.36 -18.37
N MET A 308 -19.22 7.07 -18.57
CA MET A 308 -19.14 8.51 -18.31
C MET A 308 -18.21 9.21 -19.30
N THR A 309 -18.34 10.54 -19.38
CA THR A 309 -17.43 11.38 -20.17
C THR A 309 -16.78 12.41 -19.27
N ILE A 310 -15.45 12.45 -19.25
CA ILE A 310 -14.65 13.43 -18.49
C ILE A 310 -13.65 14.06 -19.46
N HIS A 311 -13.63 15.39 -19.53
CA HIS A 311 -12.77 16.15 -20.46
C HIS A 311 -12.83 15.65 -21.91
N GLY A 312 -14.04 15.26 -22.37
CA GLY A 312 -14.26 14.73 -23.72
C GLY A 312 -13.77 13.29 -23.96
N LYS A 313 -13.21 12.62 -22.94
CA LYS A 313 -12.84 11.19 -22.99
C LYS A 313 -14.00 10.36 -22.47
N ARG A 314 -14.41 9.35 -23.23
CA ARG A 314 -15.44 8.39 -22.82
C ARG A 314 -14.76 7.25 -22.05
N ILE A 315 -15.13 7.11 -20.78
CA ILE A 315 -14.70 6.02 -19.90
C ILE A 315 -15.89 5.05 -19.81
N HIS A 316 -15.68 3.81 -20.21
CA HIS A 316 -16.73 2.79 -20.20
C HIS A 316 -16.84 2.11 -18.84
N LYS A 317 -18.04 1.63 -18.53
CA LYS A 317 -18.27 0.80 -17.34
C LYS A 317 -17.28 -0.37 -17.30
N GLY A 318 -16.63 -0.55 -16.15
CA GLY A 318 -15.64 -1.61 -15.90
C GLY A 318 -14.22 -1.24 -16.27
N GLU A 319 -13.98 -0.13 -16.98
CA GLU A 319 -12.62 0.30 -17.32
C GLU A 319 -11.85 0.73 -16.07
N LEU A 320 -10.56 0.37 -16.05
CA LEU A 320 -9.61 0.74 -15.02
C LEU A 320 -9.17 2.20 -15.20
N VAL A 321 -9.12 2.94 -14.09
CA VAL A 321 -8.58 4.28 -14.00
C VAL A 321 -7.45 4.29 -12.97
N LEU A 322 -6.24 4.50 -13.44
CA LEU A 322 -5.04 4.76 -12.65
C LEU A 322 -4.98 6.24 -12.30
N ILE A 323 -4.89 6.52 -11.01
CA ILE A 323 -4.90 7.86 -10.43
C ILE A 323 -3.49 8.12 -9.92
N SER A 324 -2.70 8.91 -10.65
CA SER A 324 -1.31 9.19 -10.29
C SER A 324 -1.24 10.18 -9.12
N LEU A 325 -0.94 9.67 -7.94
CA LEU A 325 -0.72 10.47 -6.74
C LEU A 325 0.59 11.25 -6.85
N THR A 326 1.63 10.64 -7.43
CA THR A 326 2.92 11.31 -7.64
C THR A 326 2.79 12.51 -8.55
N ALA A 327 2.08 12.38 -9.68
CA ALA A 327 1.85 13.51 -10.59
C ALA A 327 1.04 14.62 -9.92
N ALA A 328 -0.08 14.27 -9.27
CA ALA A 328 -0.92 15.24 -8.57
C ALA A 328 -0.16 16.00 -7.47
N ASN A 329 0.74 15.31 -6.74
CA ASN A 329 1.52 15.92 -5.68
C ASN A 329 2.58 16.89 -6.17
N ILE A 330 2.94 16.89 -7.45
CA ILE A 330 3.91 17.82 -8.05
C ILE A 330 3.29 18.74 -9.11
N ASP A 331 1.97 18.75 -9.24
CA ASP A 331 1.25 19.54 -10.23
C ASP A 331 1.42 21.05 -9.94
N PRO A 332 2.02 21.84 -10.86
CA PRO A 332 2.24 23.27 -10.68
C PRO A 332 0.94 24.09 -10.61
N GLN A 333 -0.21 23.53 -10.99
CA GLN A 333 -1.50 24.20 -10.79
C GLN A 333 -1.91 24.23 -9.31
N LYS A 334 -1.27 23.41 -8.46
CA LYS A 334 -1.57 23.31 -7.03
C LYS A 334 -0.39 23.67 -6.11
N PHE A 335 0.83 23.23 -6.43
CA PHE A 335 2.04 23.34 -5.60
C PHE A 335 3.14 24.15 -6.28
#